data_AF-A0A6P7LQ07-F1
#
_entry.id   AF-A0A6P7LQ07-F1
#
_cell.length_a   1.000
_cell.length_b   1.000
_cell.length_c   1.000
_cell.angle_alpha   90.00
_cell.angle_beta   90.00
_cell.angle_gamma   90.00
#
_symmetry.space_group_name_H-M   'P 1'
#
loop_
_entity.id
_entity.type
_entity.pdbx_description
1 polymer ?
#
loop_
_entity_poly.entity_id
_entity_poly.type
_entity_poly.pdbx_seq_one_letter_code
_entity_poly.pdbx_strand_id
1 'polypeptide(L)'
;MESGLSADTDQEKRVQIKSKKQVVEQMNRYKELLKTVLDGQADMAADTKRVLLEELEANFEAAVRANVLVKGQTWDEAPDAEAEDEALDLESLLDDTIVETTRRRRTFPKRILPHVVHSIKAEHRLMELYQQKYKAEEAPKDLDRERVMNSLSAEAPAMVESAIQIVKSISTLQEQAQGLCQILSMKTSDATLEVHREVFGQSGAAAPSVMAAARSRQPRKRAVEEADCYRKRADEEGCPQ
;
A
#
# COMPACT_ATOMS: atom_id res chain seq x y z
N MET A 1 63.49 -12.90 32.01
CA MET A 1 63.25 -14.13 32.79
C MET A 1 63.91 -13.93 34.14
N GLU A 2 63.13 -13.54 35.14
CA GLU A 2 63.44 -13.67 36.57
C GLU A 2 62.06 -13.91 37.20
N SER A 3 61.72 -15.18 37.37
CA SER A 3 61.80 -15.87 38.65
C SER A 3 60.50 -15.69 39.42
N GLY A 4 59.51 -16.51 39.02
CA GLY A 4 58.37 -16.81 39.87
C GLY A 4 58.85 -17.52 41.13
N LEU A 5 58.49 -16.96 42.28
CA LEU A 5 58.50 -17.62 43.56
C LEU A 5 57.10 -17.48 44.14
N SER A 6 56.41 -18.61 44.15
CA SER A 6 55.19 -18.88 44.91
C SER A 6 55.39 -18.54 46.39
N ALA A 7 54.52 -17.70 46.94
CA ALA A 7 54.19 -17.73 48.35
C ALA A 7 52.69 -17.96 48.48
N ASP A 8 52.35 -18.97 49.27
CA ASP A 8 51.01 -19.44 49.58
C ASP A 8 50.00 -18.31 49.86
N THR A 9 48.75 -18.61 49.51
CA THR A 9 47.53 -17.88 49.84
C THR A 9 47.60 -17.13 51.18
N ASP A 10 47.56 -15.80 51.13
CA ASP A 10 47.14 -14.96 52.25
C ASP A 10 45.66 -15.28 52.54
N GLN A 11 45.42 -16.40 53.23
CA GLN A 11 44.13 -16.68 53.80
C GLN A 11 43.85 -15.54 54.77
N GLU A 12 42.81 -14.79 54.48
CA GLU A 12 42.44 -13.63 55.26
C GLU A 12 42.14 -14.07 56.70
N LYS A 13 43.06 -13.77 57.63
CA LYS A 13 43.05 -14.28 59.01
C LYS A 13 42.03 -13.58 59.90
N ARG A 14 41.35 -12.57 59.37
CA ARG A 14 40.32 -11.80 60.08
C ARG A 14 39.04 -12.61 60.19
N VAL A 15 38.32 -12.42 61.29
CA VAL A 15 37.10 -13.16 61.58
C VAL A 15 35.98 -12.68 60.66
N GLN A 16 35.41 -13.61 59.89
CA GLN A 16 34.28 -13.33 59.01
C GLN A 16 32.96 -13.32 59.79
N ILE A 17 32.24 -12.20 59.73
CA ILE A 17 31.01 -11.98 60.46
C ILE A 17 29.90 -11.55 59.50
N LYS A 18 28.67 -11.99 59.79
CA LYS A 18 27.49 -11.74 58.94
C LYS A 18 26.78 -10.43 59.26
N SER A 19 26.88 -9.94 60.50
CA SER A 19 26.18 -8.75 60.99
C SER A 19 27.11 -7.87 61.82
N LYS A 20 27.21 -6.59 61.43
CA LYS A 20 27.95 -5.55 62.17
C LYS A 20 27.30 -5.27 63.53
N LYS A 21 25.96 -5.26 63.60
CA LYS A 21 25.17 -5.05 64.83
C LYS A 21 25.58 -6.01 65.95
N GLN A 22 25.69 -7.29 65.62
CA GLN A 22 26.05 -8.31 66.60
C GLN A 22 27.43 -8.07 67.23
N VAL A 23 28.39 -7.62 66.43
CA VAL A 23 29.75 -7.31 66.91
C VAL A 23 29.73 -6.09 67.84
N VAL A 24 28.99 -5.05 67.47
CA VAL A 24 28.81 -3.85 68.31
C VAL A 24 28.18 -4.21 69.65
N GLU A 25 27.15 -5.05 69.66
CA GLU A 25 26.52 -5.52 70.90
C GLU A 25 27.48 -6.31 71.80
N GLN A 26 28.25 -7.26 71.23
CA GLN A 26 29.23 -8.02 72.02
C GLN A 26 30.34 -7.10 72.55
N MET A 27 30.82 -6.18 71.71
CA MET A 27 31.84 -5.21 72.09
C MET A 27 31.38 -4.35 73.27
N ASN A 28 30.11 -3.91 73.27
CA ASN A 28 29.55 -3.14 74.39
C ASN A 28 29.43 -3.96 75.68
N ARG A 29 29.03 -5.24 75.61
CA ARG A 29 29.01 -6.14 76.79
C ARG A 29 30.41 -6.36 77.37
N TYR A 30 31.42 -6.54 76.51
CA TYR A 30 32.80 -6.72 76.97
C TYR A 30 33.38 -5.43 77.56
N LYS A 31 33.00 -4.25 77.06
CA LYS A 31 33.35 -2.98 77.72
C LYS A 31 32.76 -2.87 79.11
N GLU A 32 31.49 -3.23 79.31
CA GLU A 32 30.88 -3.26 80.64
C GLU A 32 31.62 -4.21 81.59
N LEU A 33 32.02 -5.39 81.09
CA LEU A 33 32.86 -6.31 81.85
C LEU A 33 34.21 -5.69 82.20
N LEU A 34 34.90 -5.04 81.25
CA LEU A 34 36.17 -4.35 81.52
C LEU A 34 36.00 -3.26 82.59
N LYS A 35 34.93 -2.46 82.53
CA LYS A 35 34.59 -1.47 83.57
C LYS A 35 34.45 -2.12 84.94
N THR A 36 33.64 -3.19 85.05
CA THR A 36 33.43 -3.88 86.33
C THR A 36 34.72 -4.52 86.89
N VAL A 37 35.61 -5.03 86.03
CA VAL A 37 36.90 -5.60 86.44
C VAL A 37 37.84 -4.51 86.95
N LEU A 38 37.93 -3.37 86.27
CA LEU A 38 38.71 -2.21 86.73
C LEU A 38 38.13 -1.61 88.02
N ASP A 39 36.82 -1.72 88.23
CA ASP A 39 36.15 -1.31 89.46
C ASP A 39 36.46 -2.19 90.67
N GLY A 40 36.73 -3.48 90.47
CA GLY A 40 37.15 -4.40 91.52
C GLY A 40 38.62 -4.23 91.96
N GLN A 41 39.43 -3.45 91.23
CA GLN A 41 40.84 -3.22 91.57
C GLN A 41 40.97 -2.00 92.50
N ALA A 42 41.16 -2.26 93.80
CA ALA A 42 41.05 -1.27 94.88
C ALA A 42 42.29 -0.38 95.10
N ASP A 43 43.34 -0.46 94.28
CA ASP A 43 44.66 0.12 94.59
C ASP A 43 45.11 1.23 93.61
N MET A 44 44.18 1.80 92.83
CA MET A 44 44.48 2.80 91.80
C MET A 44 43.83 4.16 92.10
N ALA A 45 44.56 5.25 91.88
CA ALA A 45 44.04 6.61 91.99
C ALA A 45 42.94 6.86 90.95
N ALA A 46 41.85 7.52 91.35
CA ALA A 46 40.64 7.67 90.54
C ALA A 46 40.90 8.34 89.16
N ASP A 47 41.82 9.29 89.09
CA ASP A 47 42.15 9.99 87.84
C ASP A 47 42.96 9.12 86.88
N THR A 48 43.92 8.35 87.40
CA THR A 48 44.70 7.39 86.58
C THR A 48 43.82 6.26 86.05
N LYS A 49 42.83 5.84 86.84
CA LYS A 49 41.89 4.78 86.47
C LYS A 49 40.98 5.19 85.31
N ARG A 50 40.53 6.45 85.27
CA ARG A 50 39.70 6.98 84.17
C ARG A 50 40.47 7.03 82.86
N VAL A 51 41.69 7.55 82.88
CA VAL A 51 42.54 7.62 81.68
C VAL A 51 42.85 6.22 81.14
N LEU A 52 43.20 5.27 82.02
CA LEU A 52 43.46 3.89 81.63
C LEU A 52 42.22 3.19 81.06
N LEU A 53 41.04 3.48 81.59
CA LEU A 53 39.78 2.93 81.10
C LEU A 53 39.50 3.44 79.68
N GLU A 54 39.61 4.75 79.45
CA GLU A 54 39.40 5.34 78.12
C GLU A 54 40.40 4.81 77.07
N GLU A 55 41.69 4.73 77.44
CA GLU A 55 42.72 4.16 76.55
C GLU A 55 42.49 2.66 76.27
N LEU A 56 42.13 1.88 77.29
CA LEU A 56 41.86 0.45 77.15
C LEU A 56 40.62 0.19 76.28
N GLU A 57 39.56 0.98 76.46
CA GLU A 57 38.36 0.89 75.63
C GLU A 57 38.66 1.24 74.18
N ALA A 58 39.36 2.35 73.92
CA ALA A 58 39.73 2.76 72.58
C ALA A 58 40.63 1.71 71.90
N ASN A 59 41.63 1.17 72.62
CA ASN A 59 42.52 0.14 72.12
C ASN A 59 41.79 -1.18 71.86
N PHE A 60 40.86 -1.57 72.74
CA PHE A 60 40.04 -2.77 72.56
C PHE A 60 39.14 -2.64 71.33
N GLU A 61 38.46 -1.51 71.15
CA GLU A 61 37.65 -1.26 69.97
C GLU A 61 38.47 -1.28 68.68
N ALA A 62 39.60 -0.58 68.65
CA ALA A 62 40.48 -0.54 67.48
C ALA A 62 40.99 -1.94 67.14
N ALA A 63 41.37 -2.73 68.14
CA ALA A 63 41.82 -4.11 67.95
C ALA A 63 40.69 -5.01 67.40
N VAL A 64 39.46 -4.89 67.90
CA VAL A 64 38.32 -5.66 67.40
C VAL A 64 37.98 -5.26 65.96
N ARG A 65 37.91 -3.96 65.67
CA ARG A 65 37.60 -3.45 64.32
C ARG A 65 38.66 -3.87 63.28
N ALA A 66 39.94 -3.88 63.66
CA ALA A 66 41.03 -4.28 62.77
C ALA A 66 41.07 -5.79 62.47
N ASN A 67 40.46 -6.62 63.32
CA ASN A 67 40.49 -8.08 63.22
C ASN A 67 39.18 -8.70 62.69
N VAL A 68 38.17 -7.89 62.41
CA VAL A 68 36.85 -8.34 61.95
C VAL A 68 36.62 -7.93 60.50
N LEU A 69 35.98 -8.82 59.74
CA LEU A 69 35.43 -8.55 58.42
C LEU A 69 33.93 -8.80 58.42
N VAL A 70 33.18 -7.88 57.86
CA VAL A 70 31.73 -8.01 57.72
C VAL A 70 31.43 -8.33 56.26
N LYS A 71 30.98 -9.55 55.98
CA LYS A 71 30.70 -10.04 54.61
C LYS A 71 31.87 -9.80 53.62
N GLY A 72 33.11 -9.98 54.07
CA GLY A 72 34.31 -9.77 53.26
C GLY A 72 34.74 -8.31 53.06
N GLN A 73 34.08 -7.36 53.74
CA GLN A 73 34.47 -5.94 53.74
C GLN A 73 35.10 -5.55 55.08
N THR A 74 35.97 -4.54 55.04
CA THR A 74 36.56 -3.96 56.25
C THR A 74 35.50 -3.26 57.11
N TRP A 75 35.78 -3.07 58.40
CA TRP A 75 34.82 -2.49 59.34
C TRP A 75 34.27 -1.12 58.91
N ASP A 76 35.10 -0.29 58.28
CA ASP A 76 34.73 1.06 57.85
C ASP A 76 33.96 1.07 56.52
N GLU A 77 34.18 0.08 55.67
CA GLU A 77 33.49 -0.06 54.37
C GLU A 77 32.16 -0.81 54.48
N ALA A 78 32.00 -1.62 55.54
CA ALA A 78 30.82 -2.42 55.77
C ALA A 78 29.61 -1.54 56.14
N PRO A 79 28.44 -1.77 55.51
CA PRO A 79 27.25 -0.96 55.72
C PRO A 79 26.82 -0.96 57.19
N ASP A 80 26.44 0.22 57.67
CA ASP A 80 26.05 0.44 59.05
C ASP A 80 24.68 -0.14 59.37
N ALA A 81 24.49 -0.37 60.66
CA ALA A 81 23.26 -0.84 61.28
C ALA A 81 22.02 0.00 60.94
N GLU A 82 22.23 1.28 60.64
CA GLU A 82 21.23 2.30 60.29
C GLU A 82 20.60 2.06 58.90
N ALA A 83 21.22 1.23 58.05
CA ALA A 83 20.65 0.84 56.76
C ALA A 83 19.35 0.01 56.89
N GLU A 84 19.03 -0.50 58.08
CA GLU A 84 17.73 -1.12 58.35
C GLU A 84 16.60 -0.08 58.49
N ASP A 85 16.90 1.13 58.96
CA ASP A 85 15.92 2.22 59.00
C ASP A 85 15.66 2.80 57.60
N GLU A 86 16.67 2.79 56.72
CA GLU A 86 16.52 3.07 55.28
C GLU A 86 15.59 2.06 54.59
N ALA A 87 15.50 0.82 55.09
CA ALA A 87 14.59 -0.18 54.52
C ALA A 87 13.10 0.16 54.77
N LEU A 88 12.79 0.87 55.86
CA LEU A 88 11.43 1.34 56.15
C LEU A 88 11.01 2.47 55.19
N ASP A 89 11.94 3.32 54.75
CA ASP A 89 11.69 4.36 53.76
C ASP A 89 11.45 3.76 52.36
N LEU A 90 12.16 2.68 52.02
CA LEU A 90 11.96 1.96 50.76
C LEU A 90 10.58 1.30 50.65
N GLU A 91 10.03 0.78 51.75
CA GLU A 91 8.69 0.19 51.75
C GLU A 91 7.61 1.24 51.46
N SER A 92 7.71 2.43 52.08
CA SER A 92 6.81 3.55 51.80
C SER A 92 6.92 4.03 50.35
N LEU A 93 8.14 4.17 49.84
CA LEU A 93 8.39 4.58 48.46
C LEU A 93 7.83 3.56 47.45
N LEU A 94 7.94 2.27 47.78
CA LEU A 94 7.38 1.19 46.97
C LEU A 94 5.86 1.27 46.94
N ASP A 95 5.20 1.44 48.08
CA ASP A 95 3.74 1.57 48.16
C ASP A 95 3.23 2.77 47.37
N ASP A 96 3.87 3.93 47.51
CA ASP A 96 3.52 5.12 46.74
C ASP A 96 3.65 4.88 45.23
N THR A 97 4.71 4.19 44.81
CA THR A 97 4.94 3.83 43.40
C THR A 97 3.89 2.83 42.91
N ILE A 98 3.51 1.84 43.72
CA ILE A 98 2.45 0.88 43.38
C ILE A 98 1.11 1.58 43.22
N VAL A 99 0.76 2.49 44.13
CA VAL A 99 -0.50 3.26 44.07
C VAL A 99 -0.52 4.17 42.84
N GLU A 100 0.59 4.88 42.58
CA GLU A 100 0.71 5.78 41.43
C GLU A 100 0.58 5.00 40.12
N THR A 101 1.33 3.92 39.96
CA THR A 101 1.32 3.10 38.74
C THR A 101 -0.05 2.48 38.51
N THR A 102 -0.72 1.99 39.56
CA THR A 102 -2.08 1.44 39.49
C THR A 102 -3.08 2.52 39.06
N ARG A 103 -2.98 3.73 39.62
CA ARG A 103 -3.82 4.87 39.22
C ARG A 103 -3.57 5.29 37.77
N ARG A 104 -2.31 5.29 37.32
CA ARG A 104 -1.92 5.59 35.95
C ARG A 104 -2.51 4.57 34.97
N ARG A 105 -2.32 3.27 35.24
CA ARG A 105 -2.87 2.16 34.44
C ARG A 105 -4.39 2.23 34.32
N ARG A 106 -5.09 2.65 35.37
CA ARG A 106 -6.56 2.79 35.34
C ARG A 106 -7.06 4.02 34.57
N THR A 107 -6.38 5.15 34.74
CA THR A 107 -6.90 6.47 34.33
C THR A 107 -6.41 6.90 32.96
N PHE A 108 -5.14 6.68 32.64
CA PHE A 108 -4.52 7.22 31.43
C PHE A 108 -5.09 6.64 30.14
N PRO A 109 -5.32 5.31 30.00
CA PRO A 109 -5.93 4.77 28.80
C PRO A 109 -7.29 5.40 28.49
N LYS A 110 -8.10 5.63 29.53
CA LYS A 110 -9.43 6.27 29.40
C LYS A 110 -9.33 7.74 29.00
N ARG A 111 -8.25 8.44 29.39
CA ARG A 111 -7.99 9.82 28.97
C ARG A 111 -7.41 9.92 27.57
N ILE A 112 -6.51 9.01 27.19
CA ILE A 112 -5.84 9.01 25.88
C ILE A 112 -6.80 8.56 24.77
N LEU A 113 -7.65 7.56 25.05
CA LEU A 113 -8.59 6.99 24.08
C LEU A 113 -9.42 8.04 23.32
N PRO A 114 -10.13 9.00 23.97
CA PRO A 114 -10.88 9.99 23.23
C PRO A 114 -9.98 10.84 22.33
N HIS A 115 -8.79 11.27 22.77
CA HIS A 115 -7.90 12.08 21.92
C HIS A 115 -7.49 11.36 20.64
N VAL A 116 -7.11 10.08 20.74
CA VAL A 116 -6.73 9.26 19.58
C VAL A 116 -7.93 8.99 18.68
N VAL A 117 -9.11 8.69 19.25
CA VAL A 117 -10.33 8.51 18.45
C VAL A 117 -10.71 9.80 17.69
N HIS A 118 -10.56 10.96 18.32
CA HIS A 118 -10.82 12.24 17.67
C HIS A 118 -9.81 12.53 16.56
N SER A 119 -8.53 12.23 16.75
CA SER A 119 -7.50 12.43 15.71
C SER A 119 -7.76 11.53 14.50
N ILE A 120 -8.02 10.23 14.72
CA ILE A 120 -8.33 9.29 13.64
C ILE A 120 -9.60 9.73 12.90
N LYS A 121 -10.64 10.19 13.62
CA LYS A 121 -11.87 10.68 13.00
C LYS A 121 -11.63 11.95 12.18
N ALA A 122 -10.74 12.84 12.62
CA ALA A 122 -10.37 14.03 11.87
C ALA A 122 -9.59 13.68 10.59
N GLU A 123 -8.67 12.73 10.67
CA GLU A 123 -7.95 12.19 9.51
C GLU A 123 -8.90 11.55 8.50
N HIS A 124 -9.86 10.74 8.96
CA HIS A 124 -10.88 10.16 8.08
C HIS A 124 -11.71 11.23 7.36
N ARG A 125 -12.16 12.27 8.09
CA ARG A 125 -12.87 13.41 7.51
C ARG A 125 -12.03 14.16 6.47
N LEU A 126 -10.73 14.31 6.70
CA LEU A 126 -9.83 14.90 5.72
C LEU A 126 -9.74 14.03 4.45
N MET A 127 -9.65 12.71 4.61
CA MET A 127 -9.60 11.77 3.48
C MET A 127 -10.90 11.78 2.66
N GLU A 128 -12.07 11.88 3.30
CA GLU A 128 -13.36 12.04 2.62
C GLU A 128 -13.37 13.26 1.67
N LEU A 129 -12.79 14.39 2.11
CA LEU A 129 -12.67 15.60 1.28
C LEU A 129 -11.77 15.38 0.06
N TYR A 130 -10.73 14.55 0.17
CA TYR A 130 -9.88 14.17 -0.96
C TYR A 130 -10.60 13.23 -1.93
N GLN A 131 -11.34 12.25 -1.42
CA GLN A 131 -12.08 11.29 -2.25
C GLN A 131 -13.16 11.98 -3.10
N GLN A 132 -13.84 12.99 -2.56
CA GLN A 132 -14.85 13.77 -3.28
C GLN A 132 -14.27 14.45 -4.53
N LYS A 133 -13.01 14.92 -4.47
CA LYS A 133 -12.35 15.59 -5.60
C LYS A 133 -11.95 14.63 -6.74
N TYR A 134 -11.90 13.32 -6.48
CA TYR A 134 -11.43 12.32 -7.45
C TYR A 134 -12.56 11.62 -8.20
N LYS A 135 -13.83 11.94 -7.94
CA LYS A 135 -14.91 11.49 -8.84
C LYS A 135 -14.73 12.20 -10.18
N ALA A 136 -14.07 11.51 -11.10
CA ALA A 136 -13.87 11.97 -12.47
C ALA A 136 -15.24 12.35 -13.03
N GLU A 137 -15.35 13.60 -13.43
CA GLU A 137 -16.49 14.11 -14.19
C GLU A 137 -16.63 13.21 -15.43
N GLU A 138 -17.73 12.47 -15.48
CA GLU A 138 -18.01 11.54 -16.56
C GLU A 138 -17.99 12.36 -17.85
N ALA A 139 -17.03 12.08 -18.73
CA ALA A 139 -16.83 12.86 -19.94
C ALA A 139 -18.16 12.94 -20.71
N PRO A 140 -18.61 14.15 -21.11
CA PRO A 140 -19.88 14.29 -21.81
C PRO A 140 -19.82 13.44 -23.09
N LYS A 141 -20.82 12.57 -23.27
CA LYS A 141 -20.95 11.78 -24.49
C LYS A 141 -21.06 12.74 -25.67
N ASP A 142 -20.18 12.55 -26.64
CA ASP A 142 -20.17 13.31 -27.87
C ASP A 142 -21.44 13.01 -28.68
N LEU A 143 -22.37 13.97 -28.66
CA LEU A 143 -23.67 13.87 -29.31
C LEU A 143 -23.54 13.76 -30.84
N ASP A 144 -22.47 14.31 -31.42
CA ASP A 144 -22.24 14.23 -32.86
C ASP A 144 -21.85 12.82 -33.27
N ARG A 145 -21.01 12.15 -32.46
CA ARG A 145 -20.66 10.74 -32.67
C ARG A 145 -21.89 9.83 -32.58
N GLU A 146 -22.77 10.07 -31.62
CA GLU A 146 -23.99 9.28 -31.44
C GLU A 146 -24.97 9.50 -32.60
N ARG A 147 -25.12 10.74 -33.09
CA ARG A 147 -25.93 11.06 -34.27
C ARG A 147 -25.43 10.34 -35.52
N VAL A 148 -24.12 10.36 -35.76
CA VAL A 148 -23.51 9.68 -36.92
C VAL A 148 -23.72 8.17 -36.81
N MET A 149 -23.47 7.58 -35.65
CA MET A 149 -23.65 6.13 -35.44
C MET A 149 -25.11 5.70 -35.64
N ASN A 150 -26.07 6.51 -35.18
CA ASN A 150 -27.50 6.23 -35.34
C ASN A 150 -27.95 6.37 -36.80
N SER A 151 -27.47 7.39 -37.53
CA SER A 151 -27.75 7.56 -38.95
C SER A 151 -27.23 6.37 -39.77
N LEU A 152 -25.98 5.97 -39.53
CA LEU A 152 -25.36 4.83 -40.22
C LEU A 152 -26.11 3.53 -39.92
N SER A 153 -26.52 3.32 -38.66
CA SER A 153 -27.25 2.12 -38.26
C SER A 153 -28.66 2.04 -38.87
N ALA A 154 -29.30 3.19 -39.12
CA ALA A 154 -30.61 3.25 -39.76
C ALA A 154 -30.55 3.04 -41.28
N GLU A 155 -29.50 3.56 -41.93
CA GLU A 155 -29.38 3.54 -43.39
C GLU A 155 -28.70 2.28 -43.95
N ALA A 156 -27.76 1.69 -43.20
CA ALA A 156 -27.02 0.50 -43.63
C ALA A 156 -27.92 -0.69 -44.04
N PRO A 157 -29.01 -1.05 -43.32
CA PRO A 157 -29.86 -2.17 -43.71
C PRO A 157 -30.56 -1.97 -45.06
N ALA A 158 -31.06 -0.75 -45.32
CA ALA A 158 -31.76 -0.43 -46.57
C ALA A 158 -30.82 -0.51 -47.79
N MET A 159 -29.58 -0.07 -47.64
CA MET A 159 -28.57 -0.20 -48.69
C MET A 159 -28.22 -1.67 -48.95
N VAL A 160 -28.12 -2.50 -47.90
CA VAL A 160 -27.82 -3.94 -48.03
C VAL A 160 -28.96 -4.67 -48.77
N GLU A 161 -30.22 -4.37 -48.44
CA GLU A 161 -31.37 -4.95 -49.14
C GLU A 161 -31.38 -4.59 -50.63
N SER A 162 -31.10 -3.32 -50.93
CA SER A 162 -30.98 -2.83 -52.31
C SER A 162 -29.87 -3.57 -53.07
N ALA A 163 -28.70 -3.76 -52.45
CA ALA A 163 -27.60 -4.52 -53.05
C ALA A 163 -27.98 -5.99 -53.31
N ILE A 164 -28.66 -6.65 -52.36
CA ILE A 164 -29.17 -8.02 -52.55
C ILE A 164 -30.15 -8.08 -53.72
N GLN A 165 -31.04 -7.10 -53.85
CA GLN A 165 -32.01 -7.06 -54.94
C GLN A 165 -31.35 -6.86 -56.31
N ILE A 166 -30.34 -6.00 -56.39
CA ILE A 166 -29.55 -5.79 -57.61
C ILE A 166 -28.81 -7.07 -58.01
N VAL A 167 -28.18 -7.77 -57.05
CA VAL A 167 -27.50 -9.03 -57.34
C VAL A 167 -28.48 -10.07 -57.89
N LYS A 168 -29.67 -10.18 -57.30
CA LYS A 168 -30.73 -11.09 -57.80
C LYS A 168 -31.20 -10.72 -59.20
N SER A 169 -31.40 -9.42 -59.49
CA SER A 169 -31.86 -8.99 -60.81
C SER A 169 -30.80 -9.15 -61.90
N ILE A 170 -29.52 -9.02 -61.56
CA ILE A 170 -28.41 -9.31 -62.48
C ILE A 170 -28.40 -10.78 -62.87
N SER A 171 -28.57 -11.70 -61.92
CA SER A 171 -28.61 -13.14 -62.22
C SER A 171 -29.77 -13.51 -63.16
N THR A 172 -30.96 -12.96 -62.94
CA THR A 172 -32.11 -13.25 -63.81
C THR A 172 -31.93 -12.66 -65.21
N LEU A 173 -31.37 -11.45 -65.30
CA LEU A 173 -31.05 -10.82 -66.58
C LEU A 173 -30.00 -11.62 -67.36
N GLN A 174 -29.00 -12.18 -66.67
CA GLN A 174 -27.99 -13.04 -67.28
C GLN A 174 -28.60 -14.32 -67.87
N GLU A 175 -29.52 -14.98 -67.15
CA GLU A 175 -30.25 -16.15 -67.66
C GLU A 175 -31.08 -15.80 -68.92
N GLN A 176 -31.78 -14.66 -68.89
CA GLN A 176 -32.56 -14.19 -70.04
C GLN A 176 -31.66 -13.90 -71.25
N ALA A 177 -30.53 -13.22 -71.05
CA ALA A 177 -29.57 -12.93 -72.10
C ALA A 177 -28.98 -14.22 -72.69
N GLN A 178 -28.64 -15.20 -71.84
CA GLN A 178 -28.11 -16.49 -72.29
C GLN A 178 -29.16 -17.30 -73.07
N GLY A 179 -30.43 -17.31 -72.62
CA GLY A 179 -31.52 -17.95 -73.34
C GLY A 179 -31.77 -17.34 -74.72
N LEU A 180 -31.74 -16.00 -74.83
CA LEU A 180 -31.82 -15.31 -76.12
C LEU A 180 -30.63 -15.64 -77.04
N CYS A 181 -29.41 -15.63 -76.49
CA CYS A 181 -28.22 -16.06 -77.23
C CYS A 181 -28.34 -17.51 -77.71
N GLN A 182 -28.90 -18.42 -76.90
CA GLN A 182 -29.11 -19.81 -77.27
C GLN A 182 -30.10 -19.94 -78.44
N ILE A 183 -31.23 -19.20 -78.39
CA ILE A 183 -32.21 -19.16 -79.49
C ILE A 183 -31.55 -18.67 -80.78
N LEU A 184 -30.81 -17.56 -80.72
CA LEU A 184 -30.10 -17.01 -81.88
C LEU A 184 -29.02 -17.94 -82.42
N SER A 185 -28.44 -18.80 -81.57
CA SER A 185 -27.42 -19.78 -81.96
C SER A 185 -28.00 -21.10 -82.52
N MET A 186 -29.30 -21.34 -82.39
CA MET A 186 -29.92 -22.53 -82.97
C MET A 186 -30.01 -22.37 -84.49
N LYS A 187 -29.64 -23.42 -85.23
CA LYS A 187 -29.87 -23.46 -86.68
C LYS A 187 -31.37 -23.51 -86.93
N THR A 188 -31.88 -22.54 -87.68
CA THR A 188 -33.28 -22.54 -88.15
C THR A 188 -33.53 -23.83 -88.94
N SER A 189 -34.59 -24.55 -88.59
CA SER A 189 -35.04 -25.75 -89.32
C SER A 189 -35.20 -25.46 -90.80
N ASP A 190 -34.91 -26.43 -91.66
CA ASP A 190 -34.99 -26.28 -93.12
C ASP A 190 -36.40 -25.87 -93.56
N ALA A 191 -37.42 -26.38 -92.88
CA ALA A 191 -38.82 -26.01 -93.09
C ALA A 191 -39.11 -24.53 -92.78
N THR A 192 -38.49 -23.95 -91.75
CA THR A 192 -38.66 -22.52 -91.46
C THR A 192 -37.86 -21.63 -92.39
N LEU A 193 -36.72 -22.10 -92.93
CA LEU A 193 -35.99 -21.41 -93.99
C LEU A 193 -36.76 -21.42 -95.32
N GLU A 194 -37.43 -22.51 -95.66
CA GLU A 194 -38.24 -22.63 -96.87
C GLU A 194 -39.46 -21.72 -96.80
N VAL A 195 -40.18 -21.69 -95.66
CA VAL A 195 -41.27 -20.72 -95.45
C VAL A 195 -40.74 -19.27 -95.46
N HIS A 196 -39.59 -18.97 -94.84
CA HIS A 196 -39.00 -17.63 -94.94
C HIS A 196 -38.65 -17.26 -96.38
N ARG A 197 -38.19 -18.22 -97.18
CA ARG A 197 -37.93 -18.03 -98.61
C ARG A 197 -39.23 -17.90 -99.41
N GLU A 198 -40.30 -18.59 -99.07
CA GLU A 198 -41.59 -18.44 -99.76
C GLU A 198 -42.29 -17.10 -99.42
N VAL A 199 -42.21 -16.66 -98.17
CA VAL A 199 -42.90 -15.44 -97.69
C VAL A 199 -42.07 -14.18 -97.95
N PHE A 200 -40.75 -14.24 -97.77
CA PHE A 200 -39.86 -13.09 -97.94
C PHE A 200 -38.90 -13.21 -99.14
N GLY A 201 -38.84 -14.36 -99.80
CA GLY A 201 -37.94 -14.64 -100.94
C GLY A 201 -38.68 -14.74 -102.27
N GLN A 202 -39.34 -13.67 -102.67
CA GLN A 202 -39.62 -13.37 -104.08
C GLN A 202 -39.06 -11.95 -104.32
N SER A 203 -38.06 -11.75 -105.18
CA SER A 203 -38.21 -11.85 -106.64
C SER A 203 -36.87 -12.14 -107.33
N GLY A 204 -36.94 -12.85 -108.45
CA GLY A 204 -35.82 -13.43 -109.17
C GLY A 204 -34.82 -12.43 -109.75
N ALA A 205 -33.61 -12.94 -109.94
CA ALA A 205 -32.53 -12.46 -110.81
C ALA A 205 -32.45 -10.95 -111.11
N ALA A 206 -31.41 -10.34 -110.54
CA ALA A 206 -30.83 -9.05 -110.89
C ALA A 206 -31.69 -7.81 -110.55
N ALA A 207 -31.08 -6.97 -109.70
CA ALA A 207 -31.61 -5.73 -109.15
C ALA A 207 -32.20 -4.79 -110.21
N PRO A 208 -33.17 -3.97 -109.77
CA PRO A 208 -32.81 -2.56 -109.64
C PRO A 208 -33.26 -1.91 -108.33
N SER A 209 -32.47 -0.91 -107.98
CA SER A 209 -32.64 0.06 -106.92
C SER A 209 -33.95 0.86 -107.03
N VAL A 210 -34.73 0.93 -105.94
CA VAL A 210 -35.52 2.12 -105.62
C VAL A 210 -35.60 2.32 -104.10
N MET A 211 -34.94 3.38 -103.65
CA MET A 211 -35.21 4.27 -102.52
C MET A 211 -35.80 3.69 -101.21
N ALA A 212 -34.97 3.70 -100.16
CA ALA A 212 -35.44 3.78 -98.78
C ALA A 212 -34.85 5.04 -98.13
N ALA A 213 -35.75 5.93 -97.71
CA ALA A 213 -35.46 7.19 -97.06
C ALA A 213 -34.62 6.99 -95.79
N ALA A 214 -33.44 7.62 -95.77
CA ALA A 214 -32.64 7.79 -94.57
C ALA A 214 -33.32 8.79 -93.62
N ARG A 215 -34.19 8.31 -92.73
CA ARG A 215 -34.50 9.02 -91.48
C ARG A 215 -33.51 8.56 -90.42
N SER A 216 -32.38 9.24 -90.37
CA SER A 216 -31.45 9.23 -89.24
C SER A 216 -32.18 9.72 -87.98
N ARG A 217 -32.52 8.80 -87.07
CA ARG A 217 -32.77 9.09 -85.65
C ARG A 217 -31.66 8.41 -84.85
N GLN A 218 -30.67 9.18 -84.40
CA GLN A 218 -29.71 8.72 -83.40
C GLN A 218 -30.37 8.72 -82.01
N PRO A 219 -30.17 7.68 -81.17
CA PRO A 219 -30.60 7.70 -79.78
C PRO A 219 -29.48 8.21 -78.85
N ARG A 220 -29.90 9.05 -77.90
CA ARG A 220 -29.36 9.21 -76.53
C ARG A 220 -27.91 9.68 -76.36
N LYS A 221 -27.73 11.01 -76.36
CA LYS A 221 -26.66 11.73 -75.62
C LYS A 221 -27.26 12.74 -74.62
N ARG A 222 -28.15 12.31 -73.72
CA ARG A 222 -28.80 13.25 -72.78
C ARG A 222 -28.80 12.85 -71.31
N ALA A 223 -28.05 11.80 -70.94
CA ALA A 223 -27.99 11.34 -69.55
C ALA A 223 -26.63 11.51 -68.89
N VAL A 224 -25.65 12.16 -69.55
CA VAL A 224 -24.28 12.32 -69.01
C VAL A 224 -23.97 13.76 -68.58
N GLU A 225 -24.64 14.78 -69.11
CA GLU A 225 -24.33 16.18 -68.77
C GLU A 225 -24.98 16.70 -67.48
N GLU A 226 -25.95 15.97 -66.88
CA GLU A 226 -26.62 16.43 -65.64
C GLU A 226 -25.83 16.07 -64.36
N ALA A 227 -24.82 15.20 -64.46
CA ALA A 227 -23.98 14.81 -63.31
C ALA A 227 -22.81 15.78 -63.02
N ASP A 228 -22.45 16.66 -63.97
CA ASP A 228 -21.30 17.56 -63.82
C ASP A 228 -21.66 18.96 -63.27
N CYS A 229 -22.94 19.24 -63.01
CA CYS A 229 -23.37 20.51 -62.42
C CYS A 229 -23.24 20.55 -60.87
N TYR A 230 -22.99 19.42 -60.22
CA TYR A 230 -22.84 19.35 -58.75
C TYR A 230 -21.40 19.35 -58.24
N ARG A 231 -20.39 19.38 -59.12
CA ARG A 231 -18.96 19.37 -58.72
C ARG A 231 -18.30 20.74 -58.62
N LYS A 232 -19.02 21.84 -58.90
CA LYS A 232 -18.47 23.22 -58.91
C LYS A 232 -19.07 24.17 -57.87
N ARG A 233 -19.48 23.68 -56.70
CA ARG A 233 -19.94 24.52 -55.57
C ARG A 233 -19.30 24.14 -54.23
N ALA A 234 -18.02 23.73 -54.23
CA ALA A 234 -17.30 23.39 -53.00
C ALA A 234 -15.98 24.15 -52.82
N ASP A 235 -15.64 25.09 -53.71
CA ASP A 235 -14.43 25.91 -53.59
C ASP A 235 -14.78 27.39 -53.71
N GLU A 236 -15.50 27.93 -52.74
CA GLU A 236 -15.50 29.36 -52.39
C GLU A 236 -16.36 29.57 -51.14
N GLU A 237 -15.75 29.41 -49.96
CA GLU A 237 -16.12 30.19 -48.76
C GLU A 237 -15.04 30.06 -47.67
N GLY A 238 -14.24 31.13 -47.54
CA GLY A 238 -13.97 31.79 -46.26
C GLY A 238 -13.08 31.12 -45.21
N CYS A 239 -11.81 31.54 -45.16
CA CYS A 239 -11.19 31.95 -43.89
C CYS A 239 -11.58 33.44 -43.67
N PRO A 240 -11.88 33.92 -42.45
CA PRO A 240 -10.78 34.37 -41.58
C PRO A 240 -11.02 34.35 -40.05
N GLN A 241 -9.88 34.49 -39.35
CA GLN A 241 -9.63 34.87 -37.94
C GLN A 241 -9.82 33.83 -36.84
#